data_AF-A0A7W0Y2T9-F1
#
_entry.id   AF-A0A7W0Y2T9-F1
#
_cell.length_a   1.000
_cell.length_b   1.000
_cell.length_c   1.000
_cell.angle_alpha   90.00
_cell.angle_beta   90.00
_cell.angle_gamma   90.00
#
_symmetry.space_group_name_H-M   'P 1'
#
loop_
_entity.id
_entity.type
_entity.pdbx_description
1 polymer ?
#
loop_
_entity_poly.entity_id
_entity_poly.type
_entity_poly.pdbx_seq_one_letter_code
_entity_poly.pdbx_strand_id
1 'polypeptide(L)'
;YIAAYRAWLGEAPVTSASAATSRGVRRHKASEDDLDLSRPVELVVLAITPRAARCRLLGSDRVITLRAGSLHRVVAGQIASVQPSKYWTHGGHPYLSGQIVSTRIDTAALGLVPLALREAHGGPPAAFEMELPGRDPEDAIDPTLARTLGPGEHAEADELAERLLETDLRDLAAHTYLGNRLLGLSPQWALHHYEVGVRIAELSVRDGFDGVLPWSLVGNRPLLSCLLGYGECLWQLERWDEAERQLARLVRLDPADPRDVGSRRTAVQARRAWIDGQSWR
;
A
#
# COMPACT_ATOMS: atom_id res chain seq x y z
N TYR A 1 15.03 -18.07 3.55
CA TYR A 1 15.30 -17.05 4.59
C TYR A 1 14.31 -17.14 5.76
N ILE A 2 12.98 -17.12 5.52
CA ILE A 2 11.93 -17.27 6.55
C ILE A 2 12.09 -18.55 7.42
N ALA A 3 12.47 -19.67 6.81
CA ALA A 3 12.70 -20.93 7.54
C ALA A 3 13.88 -20.87 8.53
N ALA A 4 14.94 -20.11 8.19
CA ALA A 4 16.11 -19.95 9.06
C ALA A 4 15.83 -18.99 10.22
N TYR A 5 15.00 -17.97 9.99
CA TYR A 5 14.53 -17.05 11.03
C TYR A 5 13.62 -17.74 12.06
N ARG A 6 12.72 -18.64 11.61
CA ARG A 6 11.87 -19.46 12.48
C ARG A 6 12.66 -20.46 13.33
N ALA A 7 13.68 -21.10 12.75
CA ALA A 7 14.55 -22.01 13.48
C ALA A 7 15.33 -21.31 14.61
N TRP A 8 15.67 -20.04 14.43
CA TRP A 8 16.33 -19.24 15.47
C TRP A 8 15.39 -18.86 16.63
N LEU A 9 14.08 -18.73 16.39
CA LEU A 9 13.06 -18.45 17.41
C LEU A 9 12.58 -19.70 18.19
N GLY A 10 13.10 -20.89 17.88
CA GLY A 10 12.72 -22.14 18.56
C GLY A 10 11.36 -22.69 18.13
N GLU A 11 10.81 -22.22 17.01
CA GLU A 11 9.54 -22.68 16.47
C GLU A 11 9.73 -23.92 15.61
N ALA A 12 8.88 -24.94 15.82
CA ALA A 12 8.93 -26.17 15.04
C ALA A 12 8.67 -25.89 13.54
N PRO A 13 9.32 -26.62 12.61
CA PRO A 13 9.11 -26.43 11.19
C PRO A 13 7.64 -26.71 10.84
N VAL A 14 7.00 -25.76 10.16
CA VAL A 14 5.66 -25.93 9.61
C VAL A 14 5.72 -27.09 8.62
N THR A 15 5.19 -28.23 9.03
CA THR A 15 4.86 -29.31 8.09
C THR A 15 3.81 -28.75 7.14
N SER A 16 4.04 -28.93 5.84
CA SER A 16 3.13 -28.55 4.75
C SER A 16 1.88 -29.44 4.75
N ALA A 17 1.18 -29.50 5.88
CA ALA A 17 -0.08 -30.19 6.05
C ALA A 17 -1.19 -29.15 6.13
N SER A 18 -1.91 -29.03 5.02
CA SER A 18 -3.16 -28.28 4.90
C SER A 18 -3.02 -26.78 5.13
N ALA A 19 -2.67 -26.08 4.05
CA ALA A 19 -3.23 -24.76 3.78
C ALA A 19 -4.76 -24.91 3.77
N ALA A 20 -5.37 -24.85 4.96
CA ALA A 20 -6.78 -24.60 5.11
C ALA A 20 -6.96 -23.15 4.65
N THR A 21 -7.11 -23.02 3.33
CA THR A 21 -7.54 -21.82 2.63
C THR A 21 -8.52 -21.07 3.53
N SER A 22 -8.15 -19.84 3.91
CA SER A 22 -9.16 -18.84 4.24
C SER A 22 -10.15 -18.92 3.07
N ARG A 23 -11.37 -19.40 3.34
CA ARG A 23 -12.38 -19.61 2.30
C ARG A 23 -12.65 -18.25 1.70
N GLY A 24 -12.00 -17.96 0.57
CA GLY A 24 -12.15 -16.70 -0.13
C GLY A 24 -13.63 -16.46 -0.35
N VAL A 25 -14.14 -15.35 0.18
CA VAL A 25 -15.50 -14.89 -0.09
C VAL A 25 -15.65 -14.89 -1.61
N ARG A 26 -16.63 -15.64 -2.12
CA ARG A 26 -16.81 -15.84 -3.56
C ARG A 26 -17.17 -14.48 -4.18
N ARG A 27 -16.17 -13.78 -4.72
CA ARG A 27 -16.38 -12.47 -5.36
C ARG A 27 -17.22 -12.65 -6.62
N HIS A 28 -18.23 -11.80 -6.77
CA HIS A 28 -19.07 -11.79 -7.96
C HIS A 28 -18.23 -11.36 -9.16
N LYS A 29 -18.32 -12.08 -10.28
CA LYS A 29 -17.56 -11.79 -11.50
C LYS A 29 -18.30 -10.75 -12.34
N ALA A 30 -17.57 -9.83 -12.96
CA ALA A 30 -18.13 -8.97 -14.00
C ALA A 30 -18.59 -9.81 -15.21
N SER A 31 -19.60 -9.30 -15.90
CA SER A 31 -20.18 -9.83 -17.13
C SER A 31 -20.14 -8.77 -18.23
N GLU A 32 -20.47 -9.16 -19.46
CA GLU A 32 -20.53 -8.21 -20.59
C GLU A 32 -21.59 -7.12 -20.36
N ASP A 33 -22.73 -7.47 -19.75
CA ASP A 33 -23.81 -6.53 -19.45
C ASP A 33 -23.42 -5.45 -18.42
N ASP A 34 -22.33 -5.64 -17.67
CA ASP A 34 -21.81 -4.63 -16.74
C ASP A 34 -20.96 -3.56 -17.43
N LEU A 35 -20.63 -3.75 -18.71
CA LEU A 35 -19.60 -2.99 -19.41
C LEU A 35 -20.18 -2.32 -20.65
N ASP A 36 -20.09 -1.00 -20.68
CA ASP A 36 -20.26 -0.23 -21.91
C ASP A 36 -18.89 0.00 -22.55
N LEU A 37 -18.57 -0.80 -23.58
CA LEU A 37 -17.28 -0.73 -24.27
C LEU A 37 -17.15 0.50 -25.19
N SER A 38 -18.19 1.32 -25.35
CA SER A 38 -18.14 2.54 -26.16
C SER A 38 -17.47 3.72 -25.44
N ARG A 39 -17.29 3.61 -24.13
CA ARG A 39 -16.73 4.66 -23.26
C ARG A 39 -15.60 4.11 -22.37
N PRO A 40 -14.77 4.98 -21.77
CA PRO A 40 -13.83 4.56 -20.76
C PRO A 40 -14.52 3.87 -19.58
N VAL A 41 -13.92 2.77 -19.12
CA VAL A 41 -14.37 1.99 -17.96
C VAL A 41 -13.45 2.32 -16.79
N GLU A 42 -14.05 2.65 -15.64
CA GLU A 42 -13.29 2.93 -14.42
C GLU A 42 -13.13 1.67 -13.58
N LEU A 43 -11.88 1.32 -13.28
CA LEU A 43 -11.50 0.11 -12.56
C LEU A 43 -10.73 0.47 -11.30
N VAL A 44 -11.17 -0.03 -10.15
CA VAL A 44 -10.36 -0.03 -8.94
C VAL A 44 -9.33 -1.15 -9.06
N VAL A 45 -8.05 -0.81 -8.97
CA VAL A 45 -6.93 -1.76 -9.01
C VAL A 45 -6.80 -2.40 -7.65
N LEU A 46 -6.88 -3.72 -7.59
CA LEU A 46 -6.81 -4.51 -6.36
C LEU A 46 -5.42 -5.14 -6.18
N ALA A 47 -4.81 -5.59 -7.27
CA ALA A 47 -3.45 -6.11 -7.27
C ALA A 47 -2.84 -6.06 -8.67
N ILE A 48 -1.51 -5.97 -8.73
CA ILE A 48 -0.71 -6.10 -9.94
C ILE A 48 -0.09 -7.48 -10.00
N THR A 49 -0.20 -8.10 -11.16
CA THR A 49 0.47 -9.37 -11.49
C THR A 49 1.42 -9.12 -12.67
N PRO A 50 2.38 -10.03 -12.96
CA PRO A 50 3.37 -9.81 -14.01
C PRO A 50 2.82 -9.46 -15.40
N ARG A 51 1.56 -9.81 -15.71
CA ARG A 51 0.96 -9.60 -17.04
C ARG A 51 -0.45 -8.98 -17.02
N ALA A 52 -0.98 -8.67 -15.86
CA ALA A 52 -2.36 -8.20 -15.71
C ALA A 52 -2.56 -7.49 -14.36
N ALA A 53 -3.64 -6.74 -14.22
CA ALA A 53 -4.10 -6.26 -12.94
C ALA A 53 -5.41 -6.96 -12.55
N ARG A 54 -5.54 -7.33 -11.28
CA ARG A 54 -6.82 -7.73 -10.70
C ARG A 54 -7.55 -6.46 -10.31
N CYS A 55 -8.79 -6.34 -10.73
CA CYS A 55 -9.59 -5.13 -10.56
C CYS A 55 -11.00 -5.48 -10.11
N ARG A 56 -11.72 -4.45 -9.65
CA ARG A 56 -13.19 -4.46 -9.62
C ARG A 56 -13.72 -3.22 -10.34
N LEU A 57 -14.94 -3.31 -10.84
CA LEU A 57 -15.64 -2.16 -11.42
C LEU A 57 -15.86 -1.09 -10.35
N LEU A 58 -15.65 0.18 -10.70
CA LEU A 58 -15.96 1.27 -9.77
C LEU A 58 -17.45 1.25 -9.38
N GLY A 59 -17.76 1.46 -8.10
CA GLY A 59 -19.13 1.40 -7.58
C GLY A 59 -19.70 -0.02 -7.42
N SER A 60 -18.89 -1.06 -7.61
CA SER A 60 -19.31 -2.45 -7.50
C SER A 60 -18.21 -3.34 -6.92
N ASP A 61 -18.61 -4.52 -6.43
CA ASP A 61 -17.70 -5.59 -6.00
C ASP A 61 -17.42 -6.61 -7.12
N ARG A 62 -17.94 -6.36 -8.33
CA ARG A 62 -17.74 -7.24 -9.49
C ARG A 62 -16.29 -7.20 -9.95
N VAL A 63 -15.61 -8.35 -9.85
CA VAL A 63 -14.19 -8.49 -10.21
C VAL A 63 -13.98 -8.73 -11.69
N ILE A 64 -12.91 -8.15 -12.22
CA ILE A 64 -12.45 -8.30 -13.60
C ILE A 64 -10.93 -8.25 -13.66
N THR A 65 -10.34 -8.91 -14.67
CA THR A 65 -8.89 -8.87 -14.89
C THR A 65 -8.55 -7.95 -16.05
N LEU A 66 -7.81 -6.88 -15.77
CA LEU A 66 -7.35 -5.94 -16.78
C LEU A 66 -6.05 -6.44 -17.43
N ARG A 67 -6.05 -6.54 -18.76
CA ARG A 67 -4.85 -6.74 -19.57
C ARG A 67 -4.57 -5.46 -20.36
N ALA A 68 -3.63 -4.66 -19.84
CA ALA A 68 -3.19 -3.43 -20.49
C ALA A 68 -1.82 -3.61 -21.15
N GLY A 69 -1.48 -2.73 -22.10
CA GLY A 69 -0.16 -2.71 -22.73
C GLY A 69 0.97 -2.40 -21.74
N SER A 70 0.67 -1.67 -20.66
CA SER A 70 1.62 -1.40 -19.60
C SER A 70 0.94 -1.16 -18.25
N LEU A 71 1.52 -1.70 -17.18
CA LEU A 71 1.05 -1.58 -15.80
C LEU A 71 2.09 -0.99 -14.84
N HIS A 72 3.29 -0.65 -15.33
CA HIS A 72 4.44 -0.25 -14.52
C HIS A 72 4.26 1.03 -13.68
N ARG A 73 3.19 1.82 -13.91
CA ARG A 73 2.88 3.04 -13.15
C ARG A 73 1.56 2.95 -12.40
N VAL A 74 0.99 1.76 -12.32
CA VAL A 74 -0.31 1.52 -11.70
C VAL A 74 -0.08 0.68 -10.46
N VAL A 75 -0.66 1.10 -9.35
CA VAL A 75 -0.56 0.39 -8.07
C VAL A 75 -1.94 0.05 -7.54
N ALA A 76 -2.03 -0.97 -6.69
CA ALA A 76 -3.27 -1.28 -5.99
C ALA A 76 -3.78 -0.06 -5.20
N GLY A 77 -5.10 0.12 -5.17
CA GLY A 77 -5.77 1.27 -4.55
C GLY A 77 -5.95 2.50 -5.45
N GLN A 78 -5.36 2.50 -6.65
CA GLN A 78 -5.70 3.48 -7.69
C GLN A 78 -6.98 3.12 -8.44
N ILE A 79 -7.62 4.15 -8.99
CA ILE A 79 -8.65 4.01 -10.02
C ILE A 79 -8.02 4.26 -11.38
N ALA A 80 -8.04 3.25 -12.24
CA ALA A 80 -7.61 3.34 -13.63
C ALA A 80 -8.81 3.60 -14.53
N SER A 81 -8.75 4.66 -15.32
CA SER A 81 -9.64 4.87 -16.45
C SER A 81 -9.07 4.13 -17.65
N VAL A 82 -9.83 3.18 -18.18
CA VAL A 82 -9.39 2.28 -19.25
C VAL A 82 -10.25 2.51 -20.48
N GLN A 83 -9.64 2.85 -21.61
CA GLN A 83 -10.31 2.76 -22.91
C GLN A 83 -10.36 1.29 -23.31
N PRO A 84 -11.54 0.64 -23.27
CA PRO A 84 -11.64 -0.78 -23.56
C PRO A 84 -11.44 -1.05 -25.05
N SER A 85 -10.84 -2.19 -25.37
CA SER A 85 -10.75 -2.72 -26.73
C SER A 85 -11.46 -4.05 -26.90
N LYS A 86 -11.48 -4.88 -25.86
CA LYS A 86 -12.11 -6.21 -25.91
C LYS A 86 -12.49 -6.69 -24.51
N TYR A 87 -13.75 -7.09 -24.34
CA TYR A 87 -14.15 -7.98 -23.26
C TYR A 87 -14.03 -9.45 -23.70
N TRP A 88 -13.58 -10.33 -22.81
CA TRP A 88 -13.51 -11.76 -23.07
C TRP A 88 -13.46 -12.56 -21.78
N THR A 89 -13.77 -13.85 -21.86
CA THR A 89 -13.68 -14.76 -20.72
C THR A 89 -12.66 -15.87 -20.99
N HIS A 90 -11.89 -16.26 -19.98
CA HIS A 90 -10.99 -17.41 -20.06
C HIS A 90 -11.04 -18.22 -18.77
N GLY A 91 -11.28 -19.53 -18.89
CA GLY A 91 -11.57 -20.39 -17.74
C GLY A 91 -12.74 -19.88 -16.89
N GLY A 92 -13.70 -19.19 -17.52
CA GLY A 92 -14.82 -18.54 -16.81
C GLY A 92 -14.43 -17.31 -15.98
N HIS A 93 -13.22 -16.75 -16.13
CA HIS A 93 -12.84 -15.48 -15.53
C HIS A 93 -12.98 -14.34 -16.53
N PRO A 94 -13.60 -13.21 -16.17
CA PRO A 94 -13.76 -12.06 -17.05
C PRO A 94 -12.45 -11.29 -17.18
N TYR A 95 -12.15 -10.88 -18.41
CA TYR A 95 -11.02 -10.06 -18.77
C TYR A 95 -11.47 -8.84 -19.56
N LEU A 96 -10.82 -7.72 -19.29
CA LEU A 96 -10.89 -6.51 -20.10
C LEU A 96 -9.51 -6.25 -20.69
N SER A 97 -9.41 -6.24 -22.00
CA SER A 97 -8.25 -5.67 -22.69
C SER A 97 -8.51 -4.21 -23.00
N GLY A 98 -7.51 -3.36 -22.82
CA GLY A 98 -7.66 -1.92 -23.07
C GLY A 98 -6.37 -1.13 -22.81
N GLN A 99 -6.42 0.17 -23.08
CA GLN A 99 -5.35 1.10 -22.75
C GLN A 99 -5.74 1.91 -21.52
N ILE A 100 -4.83 2.01 -20.55
CA ILE A 100 -5.02 2.91 -19.40
C ILE A 100 -4.77 4.33 -19.89
N VAL A 101 -5.80 5.17 -19.85
CA VAL A 101 -5.71 6.57 -20.30
C VAL A 101 -5.35 7.52 -19.17
N SER A 102 -5.74 7.20 -17.94
CA SER A 102 -5.37 7.94 -16.74
C SER A 102 -5.51 7.06 -15.49
N THR A 103 -4.82 7.47 -14.43
CA THR A 103 -4.98 6.92 -13.08
C THR A 103 -5.21 8.04 -12.09
N ARG A 104 -5.95 7.77 -11.02
CA ARG A 104 -6.10 8.69 -9.88
C ARG A 104 -6.19 7.91 -8.57
N ILE A 105 -5.98 8.60 -7.46
CA ILE A 105 -6.29 8.11 -6.12
C ILE A 105 -7.53 8.86 -5.66
N ASP A 106 -8.59 8.11 -5.34
CA ASP A 106 -9.87 8.65 -4.86
C ASP A 106 -10.43 7.68 -3.82
N THR A 107 -10.00 7.87 -2.58
CA THR A 107 -10.32 6.95 -1.48
C THR A 107 -11.78 7.00 -1.06
N ALA A 108 -12.48 8.09 -1.34
CA ALA A 108 -13.92 8.19 -1.14
C ALA A 108 -14.68 7.24 -2.09
N ALA A 109 -14.24 7.16 -3.36
CA ALA A 109 -14.85 6.27 -4.35
C ALA A 109 -14.46 4.78 -4.17
N LEU A 110 -13.43 4.48 -3.36
CA LEU A 110 -13.06 3.10 -3.03
C LEU A 110 -14.09 2.41 -2.11
N GLY A 111 -14.94 3.15 -1.39
CA GLY A 111 -15.95 2.55 -0.51
C GLY A 111 -15.34 1.73 0.65
N LEU A 112 -14.14 2.12 1.12
CA LEU A 112 -13.45 1.44 2.21
C LEU A 112 -14.01 1.89 3.57
N VAL A 113 -14.19 0.94 4.48
CA VAL A 113 -14.40 1.25 5.89
C VAL A 113 -13.06 1.72 6.48
N PRO A 114 -13.00 2.87 7.18
CA PRO A 114 -11.77 3.33 7.83
C PRO A 114 -11.12 2.26 8.73
N LEU A 115 -9.80 2.36 8.91
CA LEU A 115 -9.07 1.53 9.86
C LEU A 115 -9.52 1.88 11.29
N ALA A 116 -9.49 0.90 12.18
CA ALA A 116 -9.86 1.14 13.57
C ALA A 116 -8.74 1.93 14.27
N LEU A 117 -9.12 2.84 15.16
CA LEU A 117 -8.22 3.52 16.08
C LEU A 117 -8.58 3.07 17.49
N ARG A 118 -7.64 2.40 18.18
CA ARG A 118 -7.79 2.01 19.58
C ARG A 118 -6.99 2.94 20.46
N GLU A 119 -7.57 3.42 21.55
CA GLU A 119 -6.81 4.16 22.56
C GLU A 119 -5.74 3.25 23.18
N ALA A 120 -4.51 3.75 23.27
CA ALA A 120 -3.39 3.04 23.86
C ALA A 120 -3.43 3.18 25.38
N HIS A 121 -3.49 2.06 26.10
CA HIS A 121 -3.41 2.06 27.56
C HIS A 121 -1.97 2.29 28.03
N GLY A 122 -1.76 3.26 28.92
CA GLY A 122 -0.44 3.54 29.50
C GLY A 122 0.54 4.25 28.56
N GLY A 123 0.08 4.74 27.41
CA GLY A 123 0.86 5.58 26.50
C GLY A 123 0.79 7.08 26.83
N PRO A 124 1.39 7.94 25.99
CA PRO A 124 1.16 9.39 26.04
C PRO A 124 -0.35 9.72 25.99
N PRO A 125 -0.78 10.86 26.55
CA PRO A 125 -2.17 11.30 26.42
C PRO A 125 -2.61 11.31 24.96
N ALA A 126 -3.85 10.86 24.69
CA ALA A 126 -4.42 10.77 23.35
C ALA A 126 -3.58 9.94 22.35
N ALA A 127 -2.84 8.93 22.83
CA ALA A 127 -2.19 7.96 21.96
C ALA A 127 -3.18 6.93 21.45
N PHE A 128 -3.14 6.66 20.15
CA PHE A 128 -3.94 5.64 19.48
C PHE A 128 -3.06 4.65 18.73
N GLU A 129 -3.55 3.42 18.60
CA GLU A 129 -3.01 2.40 17.72
C GLU A 129 -3.98 2.13 16.57
N MET A 130 -3.46 2.17 15.35
CA MET A 130 -4.20 1.83 14.14
C MET A 130 -4.25 0.31 13.94
N GLU A 131 -5.44 -0.22 13.69
CA GLU A 131 -5.67 -1.65 13.49
C GLU A 131 -6.48 -1.89 12.21
N LEU A 132 -6.07 -2.91 11.44
CA LEU A 132 -6.87 -3.47 10.36
C LEU A 132 -7.78 -4.57 10.93
N PRO A 133 -9.10 -4.35 11.05
CA PRO A 133 -9.97 -5.28 11.76
C PRO A 133 -10.01 -6.66 11.12
N GLY A 134 -9.90 -7.71 11.94
CA GLY A 134 -9.99 -9.10 11.49
C GLY A 134 -8.74 -9.62 10.79
N ARG A 135 -7.65 -8.85 10.77
CA ARG A 135 -6.37 -9.33 10.25
C ARG A 135 -5.67 -10.21 11.28
N ASP A 136 -5.21 -11.37 10.84
CA ASP A 136 -4.28 -12.20 11.58
C ASP A 136 -2.88 -11.54 11.55
N PRO A 137 -2.25 -11.28 12.71
CA PRO A 137 -0.88 -10.81 12.78
C PRO A 137 0.14 -11.71 12.06
N GLU A 138 -0.11 -13.02 11.96
CA GLU A 138 0.79 -13.96 11.27
C GLU A 138 0.77 -13.80 9.75
N ASP A 139 -0.32 -13.25 9.20
CA ASP A 139 -0.47 -12.92 7.78
C ASP A 139 0.11 -11.54 7.42
N ALA A 140 0.75 -10.85 8.38
CA ALA A 140 1.39 -9.56 8.14
C ALA A 140 2.69 -9.71 7.34
N ILE A 141 2.83 -8.90 6.29
CA ILE A 141 4.13 -8.72 5.64
C ILE A 141 4.95 -7.72 6.44
N ASP A 142 6.20 -8.07 6.78
CA ASP A 142 7.14 -7.12 7.37
C ASP A 142 7.67 -6.16 6.29
N PRO A 143 7.36 -4.85 6.36
CA PRO A 143 7.80 -3.91 5.34
C PRO A 143 9.31 -3.71 5.25
N THR A 144 10.06 -4.13 6.29
CA THR A 144 11.53 -4.05 6.30
C THR A 144 12.20 -5.08 5.41
N LEU A 145 11.48 -6.17 5.04
CA LEU A 145 11.98 -7.22 4.14
C LEU A 145 12.46 -6.68 2.80
N ALA A 146 11.81 -5.63 2.29
CA ALA A 146 12.19 -4.97 1.04
C ALA A 146 13.64 -4.46 1.03
N ARG A 147 14.26 -4.27 2.21
CA ARG A 147 15.64 -3.79 2.35
C ARG A 147 16.63 -4.87 2.76
N THR A 148 16.16 -5.99 3.31
CA THR A 148 17.01 -7.06 3.82
C THR A 148 17.20 -8.18 2.81
N LEU A 149 16.21 -8.38 1.93
CA LEU A 149 16.27 -9.38 0.87
C LEU A 149 17.24 -8.95 -0.23
N GLY A 150 17.97 -9.93 -0.77
CA GLY A 150 18.88 -9.73 -1.88
C GLY A 150 18.16 -9.68 -3.23
N PRO A 151 18.89 -9.31 -4.31
CA PRO A 151 18.34 -9.34 -5.67
C PRO A 151 17.76 -10.72 -6.01
N GLY A 152 16.51 -10.75 -6.46
CA GLY A 152 15.81 -11.98 -6.85
C GLY A 152 15.09 -12.71 -5.70
N GLU A 153 15.30 -12.31 -4.44
CA GLU A 153 14.63 -12.93 -3.28
C GLU A 153 13.27 -12.28 -2.96
N HIS A 154 12.88 -11.25 -3.71
CA HIS A 154 11.64 -10.50 -3.48
C HIS A 154 10.38 -11.18 -4.02
N ALA A 155 10.50 -12.17 -4.92
CA ALA A 155 9.35 -12.70 -5.66
C ALA A 155 8.20 -13.17 -4.74
N GLU A 156 8.51 -13.96 -3.71
CA GLU A 156 7.50 -14.46 -2.76
C GLU A 156 6.87 -13.32 -1.94
N ALA A 157 7.65 -12.32 -1.56
CA ALA A 157 7.20 -11.19 -0.77
C ALA A 157 6.38 -10.19 -1.60
N ASP A 158 6.75 -9.97 -2.87
CA ASP A 158 5.98 -9.19 -3.84
C ASP A 158 4.62 -9.86 -4.10
N GLU A 159 4.60 -11.19 -4.32
CA GLU A 159 3.36 -11.95 -4.47
C GLU A 159 2.49 -11.95 -3.20
N LEU A 160 3.10 -12.01 -2.02
CA LEU A 160 2.38 -11.89 -0.75
C LEU A 160 1.75 -10.49 -0.62
N ALA A 161 2.51 -9.42 -0.86
CA ALA A 161 2.02 -8.05 -0.75
C ALA A 161 0.84 -7.80 -1.70
N GLU A 162 0.95 -8.21 -2.96
CA GLU A 162 -0.13 -8.05 -3.94
C GLU A 162 -1.37 -8.88 -3.58
N ARG A 163 -1.21 -10.12 -3.05
CA ARG A 163 -2.36 -10.92 -2.57
C ARG A 163 -3.05 -10.28 -1.37
N LEU A 164 -2.28 -9.69 -0.46
CA LEU A 164 -2.82 -8.99 0.70
C LEU A 164 -3.63 -7.75 0.26
N LEU A 165 -3.11 -6.97 -0.68
CA LEU A 165 -3.83 -5.83 -1.26
C LEU A 165 -5.06 -6.24 -2.07
N GLU A 166 -4.98 -7.37 -2.79
CA GLU A 166 -6.14 -7.94 -3.48
C GLU A 166 -7.25 -8.27 -2.47
N THR A 167 -6.88 -8.74 -1.28
CA THR A 167 -7.79 -9.10 -0.20
C THR A 167 -8.38 -7.88 0.46
N ASP A 168 -7.53 -6.94 0.88
CA ASP A 168 -7.92 -5.69 1.53
C ASP A 168 -6.93 -4.56 1.18
N LEU A 169 -7.39 -3.56 0.43
CA LEU A 169 -6.60 -2.40 0.03
C LEU A 169 -6.08 -1.58 1.22
N ARG A 170 -6.67 -1.75 2.41
CA ARG A 170 -6.26 -1.08 3.66
C ARG A 170 -5.02 -1.69 4.30
N ASP A 171 -4.43 -2.72 3.68
CA ASP A 171 -3.16 -3.26 4.11
C ASP A 171 -2.00 -2.26 3.86
N LEU A 172 -1.77 -1.41 4.84
CA LEU A 172 -0.71 -0.41 4.81
C LEU A 172 0.70 -1.03 4.84
N ALA A 173 0.85 -2.24 5.40
CA ALA A 173 2.14 -2.90 5.47
C ALA A 173 2.57 -3.37 4.06
N ALA A 174 1.62 -3.89 3.28
CA ALA A 174 1.84 -4.25 1.89
C ALA A 174 2.19 -3.02 1.02
N HIS A 175 1.47 -1.91 1.17
CA HIS A 175 1.84 -0.63 0.50
C HIS A 175 3.24 -0.18 0.88
N THR A 176 3.57 -0.22 2.17
CA THR A 176 4.90 0.18 2.66
C THR A 176 5.99 -0.73 2.10
N TYR A 177 5.77 -2.05 2.08
CA TYR A 177 6.70 -3.02 1.52
C TYR A 177 6.98 -2.73 0.04
N LEU A 178 5.94 -2.59 -0.79
CA LEU A 178 6.08 -2.33 -2.22
C LEU A 178 6.71 -0.96 -2.50
N GLY A 179 6.37 0.06 -1.70
CA GLY A 179 7.02 1.36 -1.74
C GLY A 179 8.53 1.27 -1.45
N ASN A 180 8.91 0.60 -0.36
CA ASN A 180 10.32 0.37 -0.01
C ASN A 180 11.06 -0.39 -1.11
N ARG A 181 10.40 -1.40 -1.70
CA ARG A 181 10.93 -2.22 -2.77
C ARG A 181 11.27 -1.39 -4.00
N LEU A 182 10.40 -0.45 -4.36
CA LEU A 182 10.59 0.39 -5.56
C LEU A 182 11.45 1.63 -5.31
N LEU A 183 11.63 2.05 -4.05
CA LEU A 183 12.32 3.30 -3.72
C LEU A 183 13.76 3.32 -4.24
N GLY A 184 14.48 2.19 -4.14
CA GLY A 184 15.84 2.06 -4.68
C GLY A 184 15.92 2.01 -6.20
N LEU A 185 14.78 1.89 -6.90
CA LEU A 185 14.70 1.87 -8.36
C LEU A 185 14.23 3.20 -8.92
N SER A 186 13.19 3.79 -8.32
CA SER A 186 12.61 5.06 -8.75
C SER A 186 11.74 5.66 -7.64
N PRO A 187 12.04 6.88 -7.16
CA PRO A 187 11.16 7.56 -6.21
C PRO A 187 9.78 7.85 -6.82
N GLN A 188 9.68 8.03 -8.14
CA GLN A 188 8.39 8.24 -8.80
C GLN A 188 7.48 7.02 -8.69
N TRP A 189 8.06 5.81 -8.78
CA TRP A 189 7.28 4.57 -8.69
C TRP A 189 6.90 4.26 -7.25
N ALA A 190 7.86 4.40 -6.32
CA ALA A 190 7.62 4.20 -4.89
C ALA A 190 6.58 5.18 -4.33
N LEU A 191 6.58 6.43 -4.81
CA LEU A 191 5.67 7.49 -4.38
C LEU A 191 4.21 7.04 -4.44
N HIS A 192 3.81 6.30 -5.48
CA HIS A 192 2.41 5.90 -5.64
C HIS A 192 1.93 4.92 -4.56
N HIS A 193 2.76 3.95 -4.15
CA HIS A 193 2.39 3.03 -3.07
C HIS A 193 2.26 3.75 -1.73
N TYR A 194 3.23 4.61 -1.42
CA TYR A 194 3.17 5.38 -0.18
C TYR A 194 1.98 6.33 -0.16
N GLU A 195 1.73 7.05 -1.26
CA GLU A 195 0.61 7.97 -1.35
C GLU A 195 -0.72 7.23 -1.16
N VAL A 196 -0.95 6.11 -1.83
CA VAL A 196 -2.17 5.30 -1.63
C VAL A 196 -2.33 4.89 -0.17
N GLY A 197 -1.26 4.37 0.46
CA GLY A 197 -1.30 4.01 1.88
C GLY A 197 -1.67 5.18 2.79
N VAL A 198 -1.07 6.36 2.57
CA VAL A 198 -1.39 7.59 3.30
C VAL A 198 -2.85 8.00 3.10
N ARG A 199 -3.34 8.01 1.85
CA ARG A 199 -4.73 8.42 1.54
C ARG A 199 -5.78 7.46 2.10
N ILE A 200 -5.47 6.17 2.17
CA ILE A 200 -6.37 5.18 2.76
C ILE A 200 -6.40 5.36 4.29
N ALA A 201 -5.24 5.52 4.91
CA ALA A 201 -5.16 5.74 6.35
C ALA A 201 -5.82 7.07 6.80
N GLU A 202 -5.76 8.10 5.95
CA GLU A 202 -6.44 9.39 6.11
C GLU A 202 -7.95 9.27 6.37
N LEU A 203 -8.59 8.20 5.91
CA LEU A 203 -10.00 7.92 6.22
C LEU A 203 -10.26 7.76 7.73
N SER A 204 -9.23 7.38 8.49
CA SER A 204 -9.28 7.14 9.94
C SER A 204 -8.73 8.33 10.73
N VAL A 205 -7.70 9.00 10.20
CA VAL A 205 -7.05 10.18 10.80
C VAL A 205 -7.32 11.44 9.96
N ARG A 206 -8.61 11.76 9.84
CA ARG A 206 -9.13 12.91 9.07
C ARG A 206 -8.83 14.25 9.72
N ASP A 207 -9.21 15.32 9.04
CA ASP A 207 -9.14 16.69 9.57
C ASP A 207 -9.81 16.77 10.95
N GLY A 208 -9.07 17.29 11.92
CA GLY A 208 -9.50 17.42 13.32
C GLY A 208 -9.09 16.27 14.24
N PHE A 209 -8.38 15.23 13.76
CA PHE A 209 -7.71 14.29 14.66
C PHE A 209 -6.63 15.03 15.48
N ASP A 210 -6.80 15.05 16.79
CA ASP A 210 -5.95 15.72 17.78
C ASP A 210 -5.08 14.76 18.60
N GLY A 211 -5.20 13.46 18.33
CA GLY A 211 -4.38 12.41 18.95
C GLY A 211 -3.01 12.25 18.31
N VAL A 212 -2.22 11.35 18.90
CA VAL A 212 -0.92 10.91 18.40
C VAL A 212 -0.95 9.43 18.05
N LEU A 213 -0.12 9.05 17.09
CA LEU A 213 0.17 7.68 16.67
C LEU A 213 1.66 7.39 16.91
N PRO A 214 2.05 7.01 18.14
CA PRO A 214 3.45 6.75 18.46
C PRO A 214 4.03 5.60 17.64
N TRP A 215 5.26 5.72 17.14
CA TRP A 215 5.97 4.64 16.43
C TRP A 215 6.22 3.38 17.28
N SER A 216 6.25 3.55 18.60
CA SER A 216 6.40 2.45 19.55
C SER A 216 5.25 1.43 19.46
N LEU A 217 4.06 1.86 19.05
CA LEU A 217 2.91 1.00 18.83
C LEU A 217 3.01 0.37 17.44
N VAL A 218 3.01 -0.96 17.37
CA VAL A 218 3.35 -1.71 16.16
C VAL A 218 2.34 -1.44 15.04
N GLY A 219 1.05 -1.32 15.36
CA GLY A 219 -0.02 -1.04 14.41
C GLY A 219 0.14 0.30 13.66
N ASN A 220 0.87 1.26 14.25
CA ASN A 220 1.09 2.58 13.64
C ASN A 220 2.24 2.58 12.62
N ARG A 221 3.20 1.67 12.75
CA ARG A 221 4.43 1.68 11.95
C ARG A 221 4.18 1.67 10.44
N PRO A 222 3.22 0.90 9.88
CA PRO A 222 2.93 0.95 8.45
C PRO A 222 2.51 2.33 7.95
N LEU A 223 1.59 3.03 8.64
CA LEU A 223 1.19 4.38 8.28
C LEU A 223 2.36 5.36 8.37
N LEU A 224 3.08 5.36 9.50
CA LEU A 224 4.21 6.25 9.71
C LEU A 224 5.32 6.00 8.67
N SER A 225 5.51 4.75 8.25
CA SER A 225 6.44 4.39 7.19
C SER A 225 5.97 4.89 5.82
N CYS A 226 4.67 4.80 5.51
CA CYS A 226 4.11 5.39 4.30
C CYS A 226 4.25 6.92 4.28
N LEU A 227 3.97 7.61 5.39
CA LEU A 227 4.18 9.06 5.50
C LEU A 227 5.66 9.43 5.29
N LEU A 228 6.57 8.68 5.90
CA LEU A 228 8.01 8.92 5.79
C LEU A 228 8.48 8.69 4.35
N GLY A 229 8.17 7.53 3.77
CA GLY A 229 8.55 7.19 2.40
C GLY A 229 7.95 8.14 1.38
N TYR A 230 6.71 8.60 1.58
CA TYR A 230 6.09 9.61 0.72
C TYR A 230 6.85 10.93 0.78
N GLY A 231 7.16 11.42 1.99
CA GLY A 231 7.95 12.63 2.19
C GLY A 231 9.36 12.54 1.58
N GLU A 232 10.03 11.40 1.73
CA GLU A 232 11.33 11.14 1.10
C GLU A 232 11.26 11.12 -0.42
N CYS A 233 10.25 10.46 -1.02
CA CYS A 233 10.05 10.48 -2.46
C CYS A 233 9.81 11.91 -2.97
N LEU A 234 8.96 12.67 -2.29
CA LEU A 234 8.71 14.08 -2.64
C LEU A 234 9.98 14.91 -2.57
N TRP A 235 10.80 14.70 -1.54
CA TRP A 235 12.09 15.37 -1.40
C TRP A 235 13.07 14.99 -2.53
N GLN A 236 13.22 13.70 -2.84
CA GLN A 236 14.05 13.24 -3.96
C GLN A 236 13.61 13.79 -5.31
N LEU A 237 12.31 14.10 -5.46
CA LEU A 237 11.72 14.71 -6.65
C LEU A 237 11.68 16.24 -6.60
N GLU A 238 12.33 16.86 -5.62
CA GLU A 238 12.39 18.32 -5.42
C GLU A 238 11.00 18.98 -5.28
N ARG A 239 10.00 18.22 -4.82
CA ARG A 239 8.65 18.71 -4.49
C ARG A 239 8.65 19.27 -3.06
N TRP A 240 9.47 20.29 -2.84
CA TRP A 240 9.86 20.82 -1.51
C TRP A 240 8.68 21.10 -0.58
N ASP A 241 7.71 21.90 -1.04
CA ASP A 241 6.59 22.31 -0.19
C ASP A 241 5.67 21.13 0.18
N GLU A 242 5.55 20.16 -0.72
CA GLU A 242 4.80 18.93 -0.46
C GLU A 242 5.53 18.04 0.52
N ALA A 243 6.85 17.84 0.32
CA ALA A 243 7.68 17.08 1.24
C ALA A 243 7.64 17.67 2.66
N GLU A 244 7.76 19.00 2.79
CA GLU A 244 7.68 19.67 4.09
C GLU A 244 6.33 19.42 4.76
N ARG A 245 5.22 19.61 4.04
CA ARG A 245 3.87 19.38 4.59
C ARG A 245 3.69 17.95 5.07
N GLN A 246 4.17 16.97 4.32
CA GLN A 246 4.08 15.56 4.69
C GLN A 246 4.94 15.24 5.92
N LEU A 247 6.20 15.68 5.95
CA LEU A 247 7.08 15.44 7.10
C LEU A 247 6.58 16.18 8.36
N ALA A 248 6.05 17.39 8.21
CA ALA A 248 5.44 18.13 9.32
C ALA A 248 4.22 17.40 9.89
N ARG A 249 3.43 16.73 9.03
CA ARG A 249 2.32 15.89 9.49
C ARG A 249 2.81 14.68 10.26
N LEU A 250 3.84 14.00 9.78
CA LEU A 250 4.43 12.86 10.47
C LEU A 250 4.92 13.24 11.88
N VAL A 251 5.62 14.37 12.03
CA VAL A 251 6.06 14.87 13.34
C VAL A 251 4.89 15.18 14.28
N ARG A 252 3.74 15.67 13.76
CA ARG A 252 2.54 15.87 14.61
C ARG A 252 1.94 14.55 15.10
N LEU A 253 1.95 13.53 14.25
CA LEU A 253 1.42 12.22 14.60
C LEU A 253 2.36 11.45 15.55
N ASP A 254 3.67 11.58 15.42
CA ASP A 254 4.64 10.94 16.30
C ASP A 254 5.64 11.94 16.90
N PRO A 255 5.25 12.74 17.90
CA PRO A 255 6.07 13.82 18.44
C PRO A 255 7.36 13.37 19.12
N ALA A 256 7.47 12.09 19.52
CA ALA A 256 8.69 11.53 20.08
C ALA A 256 9.82 11.45 19.03
N ASP A 257 9.45 11.50 17.74
CA ASP A 257 10.32 11.53 16.59
C ASP A 257 11.54 10.57 16.65
N PRO A 258 11.33 9.28 16.95
CA PRO A 258 12.43 8.30 17.04
C PRO A 258 13.10 8.03 15.68
N ARG A 259 12.58 8.60 14.60
CA ARG A 259 13.07 8.45 13.22
C ARG A 259 13.77 9.72 12.70
N ASP A 260 13.98 10.73 13.55
CA ASP A 260 14.64 12.00 13.25
C ASP A 260 14.05 12.72 12.01
N VAL A 261 12.72 12.68 11.89
CA VAL A 261 11.95 13.32 10.82
C VAL A 261 12.07 14.84 10.90
N GLY A 262 12.20 15.41 12.10
CA GLY A 262 12.37 16.84 12.33
C GLY A 262 13.63 17.40 11.66
N SER A 263 14.75 16.68 11.74
CA SER A 263 16.00 17.09 11.06
C SER A 263 15.87 17.01 9.54
N ARG A 264 15.22 15.96 9.02
CA ARG A 264 14.93 15.83 7.58
C ARG A 264 14.03 16.95 7.08
N ARG A 265 12.98 17.30 7.83
CA ARG A 265 12.11 18.44 7.52
C ARG A 265 12.90 19.75 7.45
N THR A 266 13.83 19.96 8.38
CA THR A 266 14.71 21.14 8.39
C THR A 266 15.60 21.18 7.13
N ALA A 267 16.10 20.03 6.68
CA ALA A 267 16.86 19.94 5.43
C ALA A 267 16.00 20.25 4.20
N VAL A 268 14.75 19.76 4.14
CA VAL A 268 13.77 20.07 3.09
C VAL A 268 13.44 21.57 3.06
N GLN A 269 13.20 22.19 4.22
CA GLN A 269 12.95 23.63 4.34
C GLN A 269 14.13 24.46 3.83
N ALA A 270 15.35 24.01 4.12
CA ALA A 270 16.58 24.60 3.60
C ALA A 270 16.87 24.24 2.12
N ARG A 271 15.98 23.49 1.45
CA ARG A 271 16.11 23.00 0.07
C ARG A 271 17.43 22.29 -0.19
N ARG A 272 17.92 21.53 0.78
CA ARG A 272 19.11 20.70 0.62
C ARG A 272 18.77 19.53 -0.29
N ALA A 273 19.53 19.35 -1.36
CA ALA A 273 19.36 18.21 -2.26
C ALA A 273 19.45 16.88 -1.49
N TRP A 274 18.68 15.89 -1.93
CA TRP A 274 18.81 14.54 -1.41
C TRP A 274 20.19 13.98 -1.76
N ILE A 275 20.86 13.37 -0.77
CA ILE A 275 22.17 12.71 -0.97
C ILE A 275 22.03 11.25 -0.55
N ASP A 276 22.20 10.36 -1.52
CA ASP A 276 22.20 8.92 -1.27
C ASP A 276 23.30 8.54 -0.27
N GLY A 277 22.91 7.73 0.73
CA GLY A 277 23.85 7.24 1.75
C GLY A 277 24.08 8.17 2.94
N GLN A 278 23.46 9.35 3.01
CA GLN A 278 23.38 10.07 4.30
C GLN A 278 22.53 9.26 5.29
N SER A 279 23.02 9.15 6.53
CA SER A 279 22.30 8.51 7.64
C SER A 279 21.15 9.41 8.10
N TRP A 280 20.15 9.55 7.25
CA TRP A 280 18.82 9.84 7.73
C TRP A 280 18.15 8.55 8.23
N ARG A 281 18.68 7.37 7.84
CA ARG A 281 18.09 6.02 8.02
C ARG A 281 18.19 5.44 9.42
#